data_AF-A0A1G5KBX8-F1
#
_entry.id   AF-A0A1G5KBX8-F1
#
_cell.length_a   1.000
_cell.length_b   1.000
_cell.length_c   1.000
_cell.angle_alpha   90.00
_cell.angle_beta   90.00
_cell.angle_gamma   90.00
#
_symmetry.space_group_name_H-M   'P 1'
#
loop_
_entity.id
_entity.type
_entity.pdbx_description
1 polymer ?
#
loop_
_entity_poly.entity_id
_entity_poly.type
_entity_poly.pdbx_seq_one_letter_code
_entity_poly.pdbx_strand_id
1 'polypeptide(L)'
;MNGLQAAVRAGLGVTVLPKEMVPAGLVLVGAEHELPPLPDTEIALYRAPGVLPRAAELLGEHIVHSLESVAAPGGIESAEDGKAYPR
;
A
#
# COMPACT_ATOMS: atom_id res chain seq x y z
N MET A 1 6.03 8.96 -17.82
CA MET A 1 4.65 8.62 -18.25
C MET A 1 4.40 7.18 -17.85
N ASN A 2 3.43 6.92 -16.97
CA ASN A 2 3.19 5.57 -16.44
C ASN A 2 2.04 4.93 -17.24
N GLY A 3 2.31 3.85 -17.98
CA GLY A 3 1.37 3.29 -18.98
C GLY A 3 0.03 2.86 -18.39
N LEU A 4 0.03 2.33 -17.17
CA LEU A 4 -1.20 1.95 -16.44
C LEU A 4 -2.12 3.15 -16.20
N GLN A 5 -1.58 4.28 -15.74
CA GLN A 5 -2.38 5.48 -15.49
C GLN A 5 -2.96 6.06 -16.78
N ALA A 6 -2.25 5.96 -17.90
CA ALA A 6 -2.77 6.38 -19.20
C ALA A 6 -3.97 5.53 -19.64
N ALA A 7 -3.90 4.21 -19.43
CA ALA A 7 -5.00 3.30 -19.76
C ALA A 7 -6.25 3.57 -18.91
N VAL A 8 -6.09 3.78 -17.60
CA VAL A 8 -7.20 4.14 -16.71
C VAL A 8 -7.86 5.45 -17.12
N ARG A 9 -7.06 6.47 -17.45
CA ARG A 9 -7.58 7.76 -17.96
C ARG A 9 -8.32 7.65 -19.29
N ALA A 10 -7.95 6.68 -20.13
CA ALA A 10 -8.64 6.38 -21.37
C ALA A 10 -9.92 5.54 -21.17
N GLY A 11 -10.29 5.20 -19.93
CA GLY A 11 -11.47 4.41 -19.60
C GLY A 11 -11.30 2.91 -19.87
N LEU A 12 -10.07 2.42 -20.00
CA LEU A 12 -9.80 1.01 -20.34
C LEU A 12 -9.86 0.07 -19.12
N GLY A 13 -9.98 0.60 -17.90
CA GLY A 13 -10.10 -0.22 -16.69
C GLY A 13 -9.76 0.53 -15.40
N VAL A 14 -9.53 -0.23 -14.33
CA VAL A 14 -9.12 0.24 -13.00
C VAL A 14 -7.71 -0.26 -12.67
N THR A 15 -7.02 0.37 -11.72
CA THR A 15 -5.67 -0.06 -11.27
C THR A 15 -5.48 0.16 -9.78
N VAL A 16 -4.45 -0.46 -9.22
CA VAL A 16 -4.06 -0.32 -7.81
C VAL A 16 -2.89 0.66 -7.70
N LEU A 17 -2.98 1.60 -6.76
CA LEU A 17 -1.93 2.58 -6.47
C LEU A 17 -1.82 2.76 -4.95
N PRO A 18 -0.63 3.08 -4.42
CA PRO A 18 -0.51 3.62 -3.07
C PRO A 18 -1.40 4.86 -2.92
N LYS A 19 -2.07 5.02 -1.77
CA LYS A 19 -3.07 6.09 -1.54
C LYS A 19 -2.51 7.49 -1.84
N GLU A 20 -1.28 7.77 -1.43
CA GLU A 20 -0.58 9.04 -1.66
C GLU A 20 -0.14 9.28 -3.12
N MET A 21 -0.24 8.25 -3.98
CA MET A 21 0.19 8.30 -5.38
C MET A 21 -0.97 8.36 -6.37
N VAL A 22 -2.20 8.54 -5.88
CA VAL A 22 -3.38 8.72 -6.74
C VAL A 22 -3.30 10.09 -7.41
N PRO A 23 -3.09 10.16 -8.74
CA PRO A 23 -2.98 11.43 -9.41
C PRO A 23 -4.34 12.13 -9.45
N ALA A 24 -4.31 13.46 -9.47
CA ALA A 24 -5.52 14.26 -9.69
C ALA A 24 -6.27 13.80 -10.95
N GLY A 25 -7.60 13.81 -10.87
CA GLY A 25 -8.51 13.39 -11.94
C GLY A 25 -8.80 11.88 -12.00
N LEU A 26 -8.24 11.08 -11.10
CA LEU A 26 -8.71 9.72 -10.84
C LEU A 26 -9.51 9.69 -9.53
N VAL A 27 -10.43 8.73 -9.43
CA VAL A 27 -11.22 8.49 -8.21
C VAL A 27 -10.81 7.16 -7.59
N LEU A 28 -10.87 7.10 -6.26
CA LEU A 28 -10.69 5.85 -5.53
C LEU A 28 -11.99 5.04 -5.65
N VAL A 29 -11.84 3.74 -5.93
CA VAL A 29 -12.95 2.78 -5.99
C VAL A 29 -12.74 1.70 -4.93
N GLY A 30 -13.79 1.37 -4.20
CA GLY A 30 -13.76 0.40 -3.10
C GLY A 30 -14.82 -0.69 -3.22
N ALA A 31 -15.21 -1.24 -2.07
CA ALA A 31 -16.14 -2.36 -1.95
C ALA A 31 -17.55 -2.07 -2.54
N GLU A 32 -17.94 -0.80 -2.63
CA GLU A 32 -19.19 -0.36 -3.25
C GLU A 32 -19.28 -0.71 -4.75
N HIS A 33 -18.16 -1.02 -5.38
CA HIS A 33 -18.07 -1.47 -6.77
C HIS A 33 -17.91 -3.00 -6.90
N GLU A 34 -18.17 -3.76 -5.82
CA GLU A 34 -18.00 -5.23 -5.76
C GLU A 34 -16.58 -5.70 -6.09
N LEU A 35 -15.59 -4.82 -5.92
CA LEU A 35 -14.18 -5.14 -6.13
C LEU A 35 -13.64 -5.99 -4.98
N PRO A 36 -12.78 -6.99 -5.26
CA PRO A 36 -12.17 -7.79 -4.22
C PRO A 36 -11.29 -6.92 -3.30
N PRO A 37 -11.17 -7.27 -2.02
CA PRO A 37 -10.24 -6.58 -1.12
C PRO A 37 -8.82 -6.76 -1.65
N LEU A 38 -8.02 -5.69 -1.52
CA LEU A 38 -6.61 -5.77 -1.82
C LEU A 38 -5.89 -6.46 -0.67
N PRO A 39 -4.96 -7.39 -0.95
CA PRO A 39 -4.14 -7.98 0.10
C PRO A 39 -3.19 -6.93 0.67
N ASP A 40 -2.74 -7.16 1.91
CA ASP A 40 -1.66 -6.38 2.48
C ASP A 40 -0.42 -6.44 1.59
N THR A 41 0.24 -5.30 1.43
CA THR A 41 1.44 -5.17 0.61
C THR A 41 2.60 -4.76 1.49
N GLU A 42 3.65 -5.60 1.51
CA GLU A 42 4.86 -5.34 2.28
C GLU A 42 5.91 -4.60 1.44
N ILE A 43 6.63 -3.68 2.09
CA ILE A 43 7.82 -3.03 1.52
C ILE A 43 9.05 -3.53 2.27
N ALA A 44 10.00 -4.12 1.55
CA ALA A 44 11.24 -4.64 2.13
C ALA A 44 12.45 -3.80 1.75
N LEU A 45 13.32 -3.51 2.73
CA LEU A 45 14.60 -2.86 2.50
C LEU A 45 15.71 -3.91 2.36
N TYR A 46 16.20 -4.08 1.13
CA TYR A 46 17.35 -4.95 0.85
C TYR A 46 18.67 -4.25 1.20
N ARG A 47 19.57 -5.00 1.84
CA ARG A 47 20.89 -4.53 2.26
C ARG A 47 21.96 -5.42 1.66
N ALA A 48 23.10 -4.83 1.31
CA ALA A 48 24.26 -5.60 0.89
C ALA A 48 24.67 -6.55 2.03
N PRO A 49 25.06 -7.80 1.71
CA PRO A 49 25.58 -8.72 2.72
C PRO A 49 26.91 -8.22 3.28
N GLY A 50 27.21 -8.59 4.54
CA GLY A 50 28.45 -8.21 5.21
C GLY A 50 28.30 -6.98 6.12
N VAL A 51 29.44 -6.41 6.55
CA VAL A 51 29.46 -5.26 7.46
C VAL A 51 29.21 -3.98 6.67
N LEU A 52 28.19 -3.23 7.09
CA LEU A 52 27.86 -1.94 6.50
C LEU A 52 28.57 -0.79 7.25
N PRO A 53 28.94 0.29 6.56
CA PRO A 53 29.33 1.52 7.23
C PRO A 53 28.18 2.04 8.10
N ARG A 54 28.51 2.65 9.25
CA ARG A 54 27.51 3.17 10.20
C ARG A 54 26.48 4.10 9.56
N ALA A 55 26.90 4.91 8.58
CA ALA A 55 26.00 5.80 7.85
C ALA A 55 24.93 5.04 7.06
N ALA A 56 25.26 3.88 6.47
CA ALA A 56 24.32 3.06 5.73
C ALA A 56 23.32 2.37 6.67
N GLU A 57 23.75 1.97 7.87
CA GLU A 57 22.85 1.45 8.91
C GLU A 57 21.82 2.51 9.32
N LEU A 58 22.29 3.72 9.67
CA LEU A 58 21.45 4.83 10.10
C LEU A 58 20.45 5.25 9.02
N LEU A 59 20.89 5.28 7.75
CA LEU A 59 19.98 5.56 6.63
C LEU A 59 18.91 4.47 6.52
N GLY A 60 19.30 3.20 6.65
CA GLY A 60 18.35 2.09 6.62
C GLY A 60 17.32 2.16 7.73
N GLU A 61 17.73 2.49 8.95
CA GLU A 61 16.84 2.71 10.09
C GLU A 61 15.88 3.88 9.83
N HIS A 62 16.39 4.98 9.29
CA HIS A 62 15.58 6.16 8.96
C HIS A 62 14.53 5.90 7.89
N ILE A 63 14.88 5.16 6.83
CA ILE A 63 13.94 4.77 5.77
C ILE A 63 12.80 3.92 6.35
N VAL A 64 13.12 2.93 7.19
CA VAL A 64 12.10 2.07 7.83
C VAL A 64 11.14 2.91 8.68
N HIS A 65 11.66 3.71 9.61
CA HIS A 65 10.83 4.58 10.45
C HIS A 65 9.96 5.55 9.64
N SER A 66 10.49 6.10 8.55
CA SER A 66 9.75 7.04 7.70
C SER A 66 8.58 6.35 7.01
N LEU A 67 8.77 5.13 6.50
CA LEU A 67 7.71 4.38 5.83
C LEU A 67 6.64 3.89 6.81
N GLU A 68 7.03 3.49 8.02
CA GLU A 68 6.07 3.14 9.09
C GLU A 68 5.21 4.32 9.51
N SER A 69 5.78 5.54 9.54
CA SER A 69 5.03 6.76 9.88
C SER A 69 3.97 7.12 8.83
N VAL A 70 4.21 6.82 7.56
CA VAL A 70 3.26 7.01 6.46
C VAL A 70 2.22 5.88 6.44
N ALA A 71 2.59 4.70 6.93
CA ALA A 71 1.70 3.53 6.99
C ALA A 71 0.67 3.59 8.13
N ALA A 72 0.74 4.56 9.05
CA ALA A 72 -0.23 4.74 10.13
C ALA A 72 -1.65 4.88 9.55
N PRO A 73 -2.52 3.85 9.71
CA PRO A 73 -3.79 3.83 9.01
C PRO A 73 -4.84 4.63 9.77
N GLY A 74 -5.55 5.50 9.04
CA GLY A 74 -6.96 5.73 9.33
C GLY A 74 -7.66 4.37 9.35
N GLY A 75 -8.19 4.03 10.51
CA GLY A 75 -8.74 2.71 10.84
C GLY A 75 -9.83 2.28 9.87
N ILE A 76 -9.62 1.13 9.25
CA ILE A 76 -10.70 0.22 8.97
C ILE A 76 -10.89 -0.59 10.25
N GLU A 77 -11.89 -0.16 11.03
CA GLU A 77 -12.36 -0.85 12.22
C GLU A 77 -12.67 -2.30 11.85
N SER A 78 -11.97 -3.24 12.48
CA SER A 78 -12.30 -4.65 12.41
C SER A 78 -13.71 -4.86 12.92
N ALA A 79 -14.66 -5.05 12.01
CA ALA A 79 -15.94 -5.66 12.35
C ALA A 79 -15.71 -7.16 12.58
N GLU A 80 -15.04 -7.50 13.68
CA GLU A 80 -15.17 -8.82 14.29
C GLU A 80 -16.27 -8.72 15.35
N ASP A 81 -17.52 -8.95 14.94
CA ASP A 81 -18.59 -9.28 15.87
C ASP A 81 -19.32 -10.55 15.40
N GLY A 82 -18.92 -11.66 16.02
CA GLY A 82 -19.73 -12.84 16.32
C GLY A 82 -20.65 -13.41 15.25
N LYS A 83 -20.13 -14.32 14.40
CA LYS A 83 -20.95 -15.45 13.92
C LYS A 83 -20.17 -16.75 13.98
N ALA A 84 -20.40 -17.50 15.05
CA ALA A 84 -19.99 -18.89 15.19
C ALA A 84 -20.49 -19.70 13.98
N TYR A 85 -19.58 -20.40 13.30
CA TYR A 85 -19.96 -21.42 12.33
C TYR A 85 -20.24 -22.73 13.10
N PRO A 86 -21.46 -23.30 13.03
CA PRO A 86 -21.72 -24.60 13.61
C PRO A 86 -20.95 -25.70 12.86
N ARG A 87 -20.52 -26.70 13.62
CA ARG A 87 -19.48 -27.70 13.32
C ARG A 87 -19.63 -28.43 11.98
#